data_AF-A0A8S2XDF0-F1
#
_entry.id   AF-A0A8S2XDF0-F1
#
_cell.length_a   1.000
_cell.length_b   1.000
_cell.length_c   1.000
_cell.angle_alpha   90.00
_cell.angle_beta   90.00
_cell.angle_gamma   90.00
#
_symmetry.space_group_name_H-M   'P 1'
#
loop_
_entity.id
_entity.type
_entity.pdbx_description
1 polymer ?
#
loop_
_entity_poly.entity_id
_entity_poly.type
_entity_poly.pdbx_seq_one_letter_code
_entity_poly.pdbx_strand_id
1 'polypeptide(L)'
;ERACVATGFRSVQAATDWLLQRRSDDRLIRTEFIILLCPDEHLNEEIRTFNGELFRYLAKGTTLLNDRQYLRAFKLSSFFHIPDRHVHTFHKVFDSVMEQYHRLFKQLLRVILYTTNDYLMLIPDTETKNIVQNIFDMLKQQFEKIGIFN
;
A
#
# COMPACT_ATOMS: atom_id res chain seq x y z
N GLU A 1 -0.57 17.94 3.59
CA GLU A 1 0.50 16.92 3.78
C GLU A 1 1.42 16.76 2.56
N ARG A 2 0.95 16.33 1.37
CA ARG A 2 1.81 16.20 0.17
C ARG A 2 2.53 17.49 -0.21
N ALA A 3 1.85 18.63 -0.11
CA ALA A 3 2.47 19.94 -0.32
C ALA A 3 3.54 20.25 0.72
N CYS A 4 3.35 19.84 1.98
CA CYS A 4 4.34 19.98 3.04
C CYS A 4 5.56 19.10 2.76
N VAL A 5 5.35 17.85 2.34
CA VAL A 5 6.44 16.94 1.96
C VAL A 5 7.21 17.46 0.74
N ALA A 6 6.52 17.90 -0.30
CA ALA A 6 7.12 18.40 -1.53
C ALA A 6 7.90 19.71 -1.34
N THR A 7 7.58 20.48 -0.31
CA THR A 7 8.28 21.71 0.07
C THR A 7 9.30 21.49 1.20
N GLY A 8 9.54 20.24 1.59
CA GLY A 8 10.47 19.89 2.67
C GLY A 8 10.08 20.48 4.02
N PHE A 9 8.77 20.65 4.27
CA PHE A 9 8.19 21.25 5.47
C PHE A 9 8.70 22.67 5.77
N ARG A 10 9.18 23.39 4.76
CA ARG A 10 9.86 24.69 4.94
C ARG A 10 8.94 25.81 5.47
N SER A 11 7.69 25.89 5.00
CA SER A 11 6.68 26.81 5.54
C SER A 11 5.26 26.51 5.03
N VAL A 12 4.24 26.98 5.76
CA VAL A 12 2.83 26.91 5.34
C VAL A 12 2.59 27.70 4.06
N GLN A 13 3.28 28.83 3.87
CA GLN A 13 3.19 29.64 2.66
C GLN A 13 3.68 28.86 1.43
N ALA A 14 4.85 28.20 1.53
CA ALA A 14 5.39 27.40 0.42
C ALA A 14 4.48 26.22 0.07
N ALA A 15 3.91 25.55 1.07
CA ALA A 15 2.93 24.48 0.84
C ALA A 15 1.65 25.02 0.17
N THR A 16 1.21 26.21 0.54
CA THR A 16 0.05 26.89 -0.06
C THR A 16 0.33 27.29 -1.51
N ASP A 17 1.48 27.89 -1.78
CA ASP A 17 1.89 28.29 -3.13
C ASP A 17 2.03 27.08 -4.06
N TRP A 18 2.56 25.96 -3.54
CA TRP A 18 2.63 24.69 -4.26
C TRP A 18 1.25 24.12 -4.60
N LEU A 19 0.26 24.28 -3.71
CA LEU A 19 -1.12 23.86 -3.95
C LEU A 19 -1.81 24.76 -4.98
N LEU A 20 -1.55 26.07 -4.92
CA LEU A 20 -2.12 27.05 -5.83
C LEU A 20 -1.58 26.91 -7.26
N GLN A 21 -0.27 26.69 -7.42
CA GLN A 21 0.34 26.43 -8.73
C GLN A 21 -0.16 25.15 -9.40
N ARG A 22 -0.60 24.15 -8.63
CA ARG A 22 -1.20 22.91 -9.15
C ARG A 22 -2.71 22.98 -9.38
N ARG A 23 -3.39 24.02 -8.87
CA ARG A 23 -4.83 24.24 -9.09
C ARG A 23 -5.16 24.90 -10.43
N SER A 24 -4.15 25.42 -11.14
CA SER A 24 -4.34 26.15 -12.40
C SER A 24 -4.27 25.29 -13.66
N ASP A 25 -3.98 23.99 -13.54
CA ASP A 25 -3.98 23.05 -14.65
C ASP A 25 -5.31 22.29 -14.66
N ASP A 26 -5.97 22.17 -15.82
CA ASP A 26 -7.17 21.37 -16.14
C ASP A 26 -7.07 19.85 -15.81
N ARG A 27 -6.06 19.45 -15.03
CA ARG A 27 -5.79 18.10 -14.52
C ARG A 27 -6.64 17.71 -13.31
N LEU A 28 -7.55 18.60 -12.87
CA LEU A 28 -8.42 18.47 -11.69
C LEU A 28 -9.52 17.39 -11.80
N ILE A 29 -9.56 16.57 -12.84
CA ILE A 29 -10.58 15.52 -13.02
C ILE A 29 -9.97 14.12 -12.95
N ARG A 30 -8.98 13.92 -12.07
CA ARG A 30 -8.39 12.60 -11.84
C ARG A 30 -8.05 12.42 -10.36
N THR A 31 -8.54 11.33 -9.80
CA THR A 31 -8.24 10.90 -8.44
C THR A 31 -7.09 9.90 -8.47
N GLU A 32 -6.11 10.09 -7.60
CA GLU A 32 -4.95 9.20 -7.49
C GLU A 32 -5.22 8.08 -6.48
N PHE A 33 -4.84 6.86 -6.83
CA PHE A 33 -5.00 5.65 -6.04
C PHE A 33 -3.68 4.88 -5.89
N ILE A 34 -3.64 4.05 -4.86
CA ILE A 34 -2.63 3.02 -4.61
C ILE A 34 -3.32 1.82 -3.97
N ILE A 35 -2.94 0.61 -4.35
CA ILE A 35 -3.45 -0.63 -3.75
C ILE A 35 -2.41 -1.16 -2.78
N LEU A 36 -2.83 -1.36 -1.54
CA LEU A 36 -2.00 -1.78 -0.42
C LEU A 36 -2.64 -2.99 0.26
N LEU A 37 -1.83 -3.97 0.64
CA LEU A 37 -2.21 -5.02 1.58
C LEU A 37 -1.73 -4.64 2.97
N CYS A 38 -2.66 -4.26 3.83
CA CYS A 38 -2.38 -3.83 5.19
C CYS A 38 -2.55 -4.99 6.17
N PRO A 39 -1.63 -5.18 7.14
CA PRO A 39 -1.94 -5.98 8.32
C PRO A 39 -3.11 -5.36 9.09
N ASP A 40 -3.85 -6.19 9.82
CA ASP A 40 -4.84 -5.69 10.76
C ASP A 40 -4.19 -5.01 11.98
N GLU A 41 -5.02 -4.39 12.83
CA GLU A 41 -4.55 -3.67 14.01
C GLU A 41 -3.84 -4.60 15.01
N HIS A 42 -4.31 -5.85 15.15
CA HIS A 42 -3.76 -6.79 16.10
C HIS A 42 -2.34 -7.24 15.72
N LEU A 43 -2.16 -7.66 14.46
CA LEU A 43 -0.86 -8.06 13.94
C LEU A 43 0.14 -6.89 13.97
N ASN A 44 -0.32 -5.67 13.67
CA ASN A 44 0.52 -4.47 13.82
C ASN A 44 1.02 -4.27 15.24
N GLU A 45 0.17 -4.51 16.25
CA GLU A 45 0.54 -4.37 17.65
C GLU A 45 1.57 -5.41 18.09
N GLU A 46 1.38 -6.67 17.70
CA GLU A 46 2.31 -7.76 17.99
C GLU A 46 3.70 -7.45 17.41
N ILE A 47 3.74 -6.98 16.17
CA ILE A 47 4.99 -6.64 15.49
C ILE A 47 5.66 -5.44 16.13
N ARG A 48 4.89 -4.42 16.55
CA ARG A 48 5.42 -3.28 17.30
C ARG A 48 6.06 -3.74 18.62
N THR A 49 5.40 -4.65 19.33
CA THR A 49 5.90 -5.21 20.59
C THR A 49 7.19 -5.99 20.37
N PHE A 50 7.21 -6.91 19.40
CA PHE A 50 8.39 -7.69 19.04
C PHE A 50 9.58 -6.79 18.68
N ASN A 51 9.37 -5.76 17.86
CA ASN A 51 10.44 -4.83 17.49
C ASN A 51 10.96 -4.05 18.71
N GLY A 52 10.08 -3.64 19.63
CA GLY A 52 10.49 -2.98 20.87
C GLY A 52 11.29 -3.89 21.81
N GLU A 53 11.00 -5.19 21.85
CA GLU A 53 11.79 -6.19 22.58
C GLU A 53 13.14 -6.44 21.92
N LEU A 54 13.15 -6.65 20.60
CA LEU A 54 14.36 -6.84 19.81
C LEU A 54 15.30 -5.64 19.94
N PHE A 55 14.77 -4.42 19.85
CA PHE A 55 15.55 -3.20 20.06
C PHE A 55 16.20 -3.16 21.45
N ARG A 56 15.43 -3.44 22.52
CA ARG A 56 15.98 -3.47 23.88
C ARG A 56 17.07 -4.53 24.06
N TYR A 57 16.91 -5.69 23.42
CA TYR A 57 17.91 -6.75 23.43
C TYR A 57 19.19 -6.37 22.67
N LEU A 58 19.04 -5.74 21.51
CA LEU A 58 20.14 -5.36 20.61
C LEU A 58 20.82 -4.02 20.98
N ALA A 59 20.25 -3.23 21.92
CA ALA A 59 20.62 -1.87 22.32
C ALA A 59 22.09 -1.64 22.76
N LYS A 60 22.98 -2.64 22.66
CA LYS A 60 24.42 -2.40 22.56
C LYS A 60 24.83 -2.21 21.09
N GLY A 61 24.54 -1.04 20.54
CA GLY A 61 25.26 -0.50 19.37
C GLY A 61 24.63 -0.69 17.99
N THR A 62 23.37 -1.11 17.87
CA THR A 62 22.70 -1.22 16.57
C THR A 62 21.60 -0.19 16.37
N THR A 63 21.67 0.54 15.26
CA THR A 63 20.64 1.45 14.77
C THR A 63 19.61 0.62 14.00
N LEU A 64 18.50 0.26 14.64
CA LEU A 64 17.32 -0.21 13.90
C LEU A 64 16.76 1.00 13.11
N LEU A 65 16.55 0.82 11.81
CA LEU A 65 16.05 1.86 10.90
C LEU A 65 14.68 2.36 11.36
N ASN A 66 14.66 3.47 12.12
CA ASN A 66 13.53 4.34 12.46
C ASN A 66 12.18 3.66 12.80
N ASP A 67 11.79 3.83 14.07
CA ASP A 67 10.58 3.35 14.77
C ASP A 67 9.21 3.79 14.20
N ARG A 68 9.15 4.26 12.95
CA ARG A 68 7.92 4.75 12.30
C ARG A 68 7.49 3.90 11.09
N GLN A 69 8.12 2.75 10.85
CA GLN A 69 7.92 1.98 9.60
C GLN A 69 7.46 0.53 9.83
N TYR A 70 6.93 0.22 11.02
CA TYR A 70 6.80 -1.17 11.49
C TYR A 70 5.87 -2.08 10.70
N LEU A 71 5.03 -1.52 9.82
CA LEU A 71 4.64 -2.22 8.60
C LEU A 71 4.27 -1.20 7.55
N ARG A 72 5.13 -1.02 6.55
CA ARG A 72 4.65 -0.49 5.28
C ARG A 72 3.73 -1.57 4.74
N ALA A 73 2.45 -1.29 4.66
CA ALA A 73 1.51 -2.09 3.91
C ALA A 73 2.18 -2.59 2.62
N PHE A 74 2.02 -3.87 2.30
CA PHE A 74 2.64 -4.42 1.10
C PHE A 74 2.05 -3.67 -0.09
N LYS A 75 2.90 -2.88 -0.74
CA LYS A 75 2.51 -2.11 -1.90
C LYS A 75 2.26 -3.09 -3.04
N LEU A 76 0.99 -3.27 -3.40
CA LEU A 76 0.60 -4.17 -4.47
C LEU A 76 0.55 -3.47 -5.84
N SER A 77 0.39 -2.14 -5.86
CA SER A 77 0.48 -1.35 -7.09
C SER A 77 1.27 -0.05 -6.90
N SER A 78 1.84 0.47 -7.99
CA SER A 78 2.31 1.86 -8.07
C SER A 78 1.15 2.84 -8.05
N PHE A 79 1.40 4.10 -7.72
CA PHE A 79 0.38 5.15 -7.81
C PHE A 79 -0.17 5.23 -9.23
N PHE A 80 -1.49 5.32 -9.36
CA PHE A 80 -2.20 5.44 -10.64
C PHE A 80 -3.34 6.45 -10.52
N HIS A 81 -3.81 6.97 -11.65
CA HIS A 81 -4.84 7.99 -11.70
C HIS A 81 -6.10 7.43 -12.38
N ILE A 82 -7.25 7.64 -11.78
CA ILE A 82 -8.56 7.29 -12.33
C ILE A 82 -9.33 8.59 -12.58
N PRO A 83 -9.91 8.81 -13.77
CA PRO A 83 -10.77 9.97 -13.99
C PRO A 83 -11.95 9.98 -13.02
N ASP A 84 -12.30 11.15 -12.47
CA ASP A 84 -13.29 11.23 -11.37
C ASP A 84 -14.65 10.60 -11.73
N ARG A 85 -15.06 10.71 -13.00
CA ARG A 85 -16.27 10.07 -13.55
C ARG A 85 -16.29 8.54 -13.40
N HIS A 86 -15.13 7.91 -13.26
CA HIS A 86 -14.98 6.46 -13.11
C HIS A 86 -14.68 6.03 -11.68
N VAL A 87 -14.46 6.94 -10.72
CA VAL A 87 -14.09 6.60 -9.33
C VAL A 87 -15.16 5.73 -8.65
N HIS A 88 -16.43 6.08 -8.79
CA HIS A 88 -17.52 5.29 -8.21
C HIS A 88 -17.57 3.87 -8.79
N THR A 89 -17.42 3.74 -10.10
CA THR A 89 -17.40 2.44 -10.78
C THR A 89 -16.15 1.65 -10.40
N PHE A 90 -15.01 2.31 -10.25
CA PHE A 90 -13.77 1.72 -9.79
C PHE A 90 -13.95 1.06 -8.42
N HIS A 91 -14.52 1.78 -7.45
CA HIS A 91 -14.82 1.23 -6.13
C HIS A 91 -15.77 0.02 -6.21
N LYS A 92 -16.86 0.12 -6.97
CA LYS A 92 -17.81 -1.01 -7.12
C LYS A 92 -17.17 -2.27 -7.70
N VAL A 93 -16.34 -2.11 -8.73
CA VAL A 93 -15.61 -3.25 -9.32
C VAL A 93 -14.62 -3.81 -8.32
N PHE A 94 -13.87 -2.94 -7.64
CA PHE A 94 -12.91 -3.36 -6.63
C PHE A 94 -13.58 -4.16 -5.51
N ASP A 95 -14.66 -3.63 -4.93
CA ASP A 95 -15.43 -4.29 -3.87
C ASP A 95 -15.99 -5.64 -4.34
N SER A 96 -16.58 -5.69 -5.53
CA SER A 96 -17.13 -6.93 -6.08
C SER A 96 -16.06 -8.01 -6.29
N VAL A 97 -14.87 -7.64 -6.77
CA VAL A 97 -13.77 -8.59 -6.89
C VAL A 97 -13.30 -9.00 -5.49
N MET A 98 -13.09 -8.08 -4.56
CA MET A 98 -12.66 -8.42 -3.20
C MET A 98 -13.65 -9.34 -2.48
N GLU A 99 -14.96 -9.16 -2.67
CA GLU A 99 -15.98 -10.04 -2.09
C GLU A 99 -15.87 -11.49 -2.58
N GLN A 100 -15.55 -11.70 -3.86
CA GLN A 100 -15.32 -13.05 -4.42
C GLN A 100 -14.12 -13.74 -3.78
N TYR A 101 -13.05 -12.98 -3.52
CA TYR A 101 -11.80 -13.49 -2.97
C TYR A 101 -11.73 -13.40 -1.44
N HIS A 102 -12.71 -12.80 -0.76
CA HIS A 102 -12.73 -12.64 0.70
C HIS A 102 -12.62 -13.99 1.42
N ARG A 103 -13.35 -15.00 0.93
CA ARG A 103 -13.29 -16.36 1.50
C ARG A 103 -11.95 -17.04 1.24
N LEU A 104 -11.31 -16.78 0.10
CA LEU A 104 -10.00 -17.32 -0.26
C LEU A 104 -8.90 -16.68 0.59
N PHE A 105 -8.96 -15.38 0.84
CA PHE A 105 -8.03 -14.68 1.75
C PHE A 105 -8.10 -15.19 3.18
N LYS A 106 -9.30 -15.50 3.68
CA LYS A 106 -9.48 -16.07 5.02
C LYS A 106 -8.81 -17.45 5.19
N GLN A 107 -8.49 -18.13 4.10
CA GLN A 107 -8.02 -19.51 4.13
C GLN A 107 -6.50 -19.69 4.11
N LEU A 108 -5.69 -18.63 4.06
CA LEU A 108 -4.32 -18.52 4.61
C LEU A 108 -3.45 -17.58 3.73
N LEU A 109 -2.97 -16.47 4.31
CA LEU A 109 -1.73 -15.83 3.86
C LEU A 109 -0.58 -16.64 4.46
N ARG A 110 0.02 -17.51 3.66
CA ARG A 110 1.20 -18.28 4.08
C ARG A 110 2.45 -17.53 3.66
N VAL A 111 3.39 -17.43 4.59
CA VAL A 111 4.70 -16.84 4.34
C VAL A 111 5.78 -17.87 4.55
N ILE A 112 6.79 -17.83 3.69
CA ILE A 112 8.05 -18.54 3.86
C ILE A 112 9.08 -17.59 4.45
N LEU A 113 9.93 -18.13 5.32
CA LEU A 113 11.08 -17.40 5.84
C LEU A 113 12.23 -17.50 4.83
N TYR A 114 12.74 -16.35 4.41
CA TYR A 114 13.95 -16.24 3.60
C TYR A 114 15.01 -15.52 4.42
N THR A 115 16.18 -16.13 4.54
CA THR A 115 17.29 -15.60 5.35
C THR A 115 18.54 -15.41 4.49
N THR A 116 19.24 -14.32 4.76
CA THR A 116 20.58 -14.02 4.24
C THR A 116 21.46 -13.60 5.41
N ASN A 117 22.74 -13.36 5.17
CA ASN A 117 23.65 -12.85 6.22
C ASN A 117 23.21 -11.50 6.78
N ASP A 118 22.51 -10.69 5.98
CA ASP A 118 22.17 -9.31 6.32
C ASP A 118 20.66 -9.07 6.53
N TYR A 119 19.80 -9.99 6.05
CA TYR A 119 18.35 -9.79 6.04
C TYR A 119 17.57 -11.06 6.41
N LEU A 120 16.51 -10.85 7.19
CA LEU A 120 15.43 -11.80 7.44
C LEU A 120 14.18 -11.26 6.74
N MET A 121 13.61 -12.03 5.81
CA MET A 121 12.46 -11.62 5.01
C MET A 121 11.34 -12.67 5.13
N LEU A 122 10.11 -12.20 5.29
CA LEU A 122 8.91 -13.01 5.14
C LEU A 122 8.36 -12.77 3.74
N ILE A 123 8.23 -13.83 2.94
CA ILE A 123 7.79 -13.76 1.55
C ILE A 123 6.53 -14.59 1.41
N PRO A 124 5.49 -14.14 0.68
CA PRO A 124 4.35 -15.00 0.36
C PRO A 124 4.79 -16.30 -0.31
N ASP A 125 4.20 -17.42 0.09
CA ASP A 125 4.43 -18.70 -0.58
C ASP A 125 3.81 -18.72 -1.99
N THR A 126 4.04 -19.81 -2.74
CA THR A 126 3.53 -19.94 -4.11
C THR A 126 2.01 -19.90 -4.18
N GLU A 127 1.31 -20.48 -3.20
CA GLU A 127 -0.16 -20.51 -3.17
C GLU A 127 -0.73 -19.11 -2.93
N THR A 128 -0.20 -18.39 -1.93
CA THR A 128 -0.55 -17.01 -1.63
C THR A 128 -0.26 -16.09 -2.83
N LYS A 129 0.90 -16.27 -3.46
CA LYS A 129 1.27 -15.54 -4.69
C LYS A 129 0.25 -15.75 -5.79
N ASN A 130 -0.18 -16.99 -6.03
CA ASN A 130 -1.16 -17.30 -7.07
C ASN A 130 -2.53 -16.66 -6.78
N ILE A 131 -2.98 -16.66 -5.52
CA ILE A 131 -4.23 -15.99 -5.12
C ILE A 131 -4.15 -14.49 -5.42
N VAL A 132 -3.07 -13.83 -5.00
CA VAL A 132 -2.85 -12.39 -5.24
C VAL A 132 -2.80 -12.10 -6.75
N GLN A 133 -2.11 -12.93 -7.54
CA GLN A 133 -2.05 -12.79 -8.99
C GLN A 133 -3.44 -12.88 -9.63
N ASN A 134 -4.24 -13.88 -9.24
CA ASN A 134 -5.60 -14.07 -9.78
C ASN A 134 -6.50 -12.87 -9.49
N ILE A 135 -6.35 -12.23 -8.32
CA ILE A 135 -7.08 -11.01 -7.97
C ILE A 135 -6.71 -9.87 -8.92
N PHE A 136 -5.41 -9.67 -9.18
CA PHE A 136 -4.96 -8.62 -10.09
C PHE A 136 -5.40 -8.88 -11.53
N ASP A 137 -5.35 -10.12 -11.98
CA ASP A 137 -5.82 -10.50 -13.31
C ASP A 137 -7.33 -10.27 -13.44
N MET A 138 -8.12 -10.61 -12.40
CA MET A 138 -9.56 -10.34 -12.38
C MET A 138 -9.85 -8.84 -12.36
N LEU A 139 -9.20 -8.06 -11.50
CA LEU A 139 -9.34 -6.60 -11.45
C LEU A 139 -9.01 -6.00 -12.82
N LYS A 140 -7.91 -6.41 -13.44
CA LYS A 140 -7.50 -5.95 -14.77
C LYS A 140 -8.59 -6.23 -15.80
N GLN A 141 -9.09 -7.47 -15.88
CA GLN A 141 -10.15 -7.85 -16.81
C GLN A 141 -11.43 -7.02 -16.60
N GLN A 142 -11.82 -6.78 -15.34
CA GLN A 142 -13.02 -5.97 -15.05
C GLN A 142 -12.81 -4.51 -15.41
N PHE A 143 -11.62 -3.95 -15.14
CA PHE A 143 -11.26 -2.57 -15.49
C PHE A 143 -11.14 -2.35 -17.01
N GLU A 144 -10.66 -3.34 -17.77
CA GLU A 144 -10.67 -3.31 -19.24
C GLU A 144 -12.10 -3.27 -19.79
N LYS A 145 -13.02 -4.10 -19.26
CA LYS A 145 -14.43 -4.13 -19.68
C LYS A 145 -15.15 -2.80 -19.50
N ILE A 146 -14.76 -2.00 -18.51
CA ILE A 146 -15.37 -0.69 -18.23
C ILE A 146 -14.55 0.49 -18.78
N GLY A 147 -13.54 0.23 -19.60
CA GLY A 147 -12.73 1.25 -20.28
C GLY A 147 -11.85 2.07 -19.34
N ILE A 148 -11.48 1.51 -18.18
CA ILE A 148 -10.47 2.12 -17.28
C ILE A 148 -9.06 1.81 -17.77
N PHE A 149 -8.84 0.60 -18.28
CA PHE A 149 -7.59 0.21 -18.96
C PHE A 149 -7.87 0.01 -20.44
N ASN A 150 -7.01 0.57 -21.29
CA ASN A 150 -6.96 0.34 -22.74
C ASN A 150 -5.77 -0.55 -23.05
#